data_AF-I4EMJ0-F1
#
_entry.id   AF-I4EMJ0-F1
#
_cell.length_a   1.000
_cell.length_b   1.000
_cell.length_c   1.000
_cell.angle_alpha   90.00
_cell.angle_beta   90.00
_cell.angle_gamma   90.00
#
_symmetry.space_group_name_H-M   'P 1'
#
loop_
_entity.id
_entity.type
_entity.pdbx_description
1 polymer ?
#
loop_
_entity_poly.entity_id
_entity_poly.type
_entity_poly.pdbx_seq_one_letter_code
_entity_poly.pdbx_strand_id
1 'polypeptide(L)'
;MGYAILRVTVSGRDGYVLDLTTRPGRRDVARELLRRAVQYFRQTGVELIRYRFLESPTSPEARDAWRLGFFPRKRRHHLLVKFADPALQELARNPAHWAYNTGDGEMGYWVR
;
A
#
# COMPACT_ATOMS: atom_id res chain seq x y z
N MET A 1 8.82 3.03 13.98
CA MET A 1 7.48 3.65 13.97
C MET A 1 6.98 3.65 12.53
N GLY A 2 5.69 3.42 12.34
CA GLY A 2 5.02 3.37 11.05
C GLY A 2 3.52 3.34 11.25
N TYR A 3 2.76 3.28 10.17
CA TYR A 3 1.31 3.22 10.19
C TYR A 3 0.79 2.32 9.07
N ALA A 4 -0.47 1.91 9.21
CA ALA A 4 -1.22 1.26 8.16
C ALA A 4 -2.64 1.87 8.10
N ILE A 5 -3.10 2.19 6.89
CA ILE A 5 -4.46 2.66 6.63
C ILE A 5 -5.23 1.49 6.01
N LEU A 6 -6.35 1.13 6.63
CA LEU A 6 -7.15 -0.03 6.25
C LEU A 6 -8.58 0.40 5.91
N ARG A 7 -9.18 -0.23 4.90
CA ARG A 7 -10.60 -0.08 4.58
C ARG A 7 -11.28 -1.43 4.47
N VAL A 8 -12.46 -1.54 5.05
CA VAL A 8 -13.39 -2.68 4.86
C VAL A 8 -14.61 -2.15 4.11
N THR A 9 -15.06 -2.84 3.08
CA THR A 9 -16.27 -2.44 2.33
C THR A 9 -17.53 -2.77 3.12
N VAL A 10 -18.62 -2.05 2.84
CA VAL A 10 -19.91 -2.20 3.57
C VAL A 10 -20.49 -3.63 3.46
N SER A 11 -20.19 -4.35 2.38
CA SER A 11 -20.56 -5.76 2.23
C SER A 11 -19.67 -6.73 3.01
N GLY A 12 -18.62 -6.24 3.70
CA GLY A 12 -17.66 -7.03 4.46
C GLY A 12 -16.73 -7.92 3.63
N ARG A 13 -16.99 -8.11 2.33
CA ARG A 13 -16.28 -9.08 1.50
C ARG A 13 -14.85 -8.67 1.13
N ASP A 14 -14.59 -7.37 0.95
CA ASP A 14 -13.29 -6.87 0.52
C ASP A 14 -12.64 -6.00 1.60
N GLY A 15 -11.38 -6.30 1.92
CA GLY A 15 -10.48 -5.49 2.74
C GLY A 15 -9.37 -4.91 1.87
N TYR A 16 -8.99 -3.67 2.14
CA TYR A 16 -7.97 -2.95 1.40
C TYR A 16 -6.91 -2.43 2.37
N VAL A 17 -5.66 -2.86 2.17
CA VAL A 17 -4.51 -2.14 2.72
C VAL A 17 -4.32 -0.94 1.80
N LEU A 18 -4.77 0.21 2.30
CA LEU A 18 -4.72 1.48 1.60
C LEU A 18 -3.38 2.17 1.80
N ASP A 19 -2.71 2.00 2.92
CA ASP A 19 -1.32 2.43 3.02
C ASP A 19 -0.64 1.56 4.06
N LEU A 20 0.65 1.36 3.89
CA LEU A 20 1.50 0.77 4.90
C LEU A 20 2.92 1.29 4.70
N THR A 21 3.34 2.14 5.63
CA THR A 21 4.67 2.74 5.57
C THR A 21 5.30 2.83 6.95
N THR A 22 6.62 2.88 6.95
CA THR A 22 7.46 2.92 8.15
C THR A 22 8.59 3.92 7.98
N ARG A 23 9.25 4.28 9.08
CA ARG A 23 10.54 4.99 8.97
C ARG A 23 11.54 4.11 8.19
N PRO A 24 12.41 4.72 7.35
CA PRO A 24 13.42 3.98 6.60
C PRO A 24 14.22 2.99 7.47
N GLY A 25 14.46 1.79 6.95
CA GLY A 25 15.23 0.74 7.63
C GLY A 25 14.45 -0.07 8.67
N ARG A 26 13.17 0.26 8.94
CA ARG A 26 12.31 -0.47 9.89
C ARG A 26 11.47 -1.56 9.23
N ARG A 27 12.14 -2.47 8.51
CA ARG A 27 11.50 -3.61 7.85
C ARG A 27 10.79 -4.55 8.83
N ASP A 28 11.31 -4.66 10.04
CA ASP A 28 10.67 -5.37 11.16
C ASP A 28 9.25 -4.85 11.44
N VAL A 29 9.11 -3.53 11.48
CA VAL A 29 7.83 -2.84 11.70
C VAL A 29 6.91 -3.01 10.50
N ALA A 30 7.44 -2.92 9.27
CA ALA A 30 6.63 -3.03 8.06
C ALA A 30 6.00 -4.43 7.96
N ARG A 31 6.79 -5.47 8.23
CA ARG A 31 6.31 -6.86 8.32
C ARG A 31 5.23 -7.02 9.39
N GLU A 32 5.45 -6.50 10.60
CA GLU A 32 4.49 -6.66 11.68
C GLU A 32 3.19 -5.90 11.42
N LEU A 33 3.26 -4.69 10.85
CA LEU A 33 2.07 -3.94 10.41
C LEU A 33 1.26 -4.73 9.39
N LEU A 34 1.91 -5.37 8.42
CA LEU A 34 1.21 -6.16 7.39
C LEU A 34 0.54 -7.38 8.03
N ARG A 35 1.23 -8.06 8.96
CA ARG A 35 0.67 -9.17 9.71
C ARG A 35 -0.55 -8.76 10.53
N ARG A 36 -0.48 -7.60 11.21
CA ARG A 36 -1.57 -7.05 12.01
C ARG A 36 -2.75 -6.61 11.15
N ALA A 37 -2.51 -6.02 9.98
CA ALA A 37 -3.55 -5.69 9.02
C ALA A 37 -4.32 -6.95 8.56
N VAL A 38 -3.62 -8.02 8.21
CA VAL A 38 -4.25 -9.31 7.85
C VAL A 38 -5.04 -9.88 9.02
N GLN A 39 -4.52 -9.82 10.24
CA GLN A 39 -5.25 -10.26 11.43
C GLN A 39 -6.54 -9.47 11.65
N TYR A 40 -6.46 -8.14 11.52
CA TYR A 40 -7.63 -7.27 11.62
C TYR A 40 -8.68 -7.65 10.58
N PHE A 41 -8.31 -7.82 9.31
CA PHE A 41 -9.26 -8.24 8.27
C PHE A 41 -9.90 -9.60 8.55
N ARG A 42 -9.13 -10.58 9.05
CA ARG A 42 -9.67 -11.89 9.45
C ARG A 42 -10.68 -11.77 10.59
N GLN A 43 -10.43 -10.90 11.58
CA GLN A 43 -11.34 -10.67 12.71
C GLN A 43 -12.63 -9.97 12.28
N THR A 44 -12.55 -9.10 11.26
CA THR A 44 -13.71 -8.37 10.72
C THR A 44 -14.49 -9.17 9.67
N GLY A 45 -14.11 -10.42 9.39
CA GLY A 45 -14.82 -11.30 8.45
C GLY A 45 -14.57 -11.00 6.98
N VAL A 46 -13.46 -10.33 6.65
CA VAL A 46 -13.08 -10.07 5.25
C VAL A 46 -12.69 -11.37 4.54
N GLU A 47 -13.27 -11.58 3.37
CA GLU A 47 -13.01 -12.75 2.52
C GLU A 47 -11.81 -12.53 1.59
N LEU A 48 -11.65 -11.30 1.06
CA LEU A 48 -10.60 -10.96 0.12
C LEU A 48 -9.83 -9.71 0.56
N ILE A 49 -8.54 -9.87 0.81
CA ILE A 49 -7.64 -8.76 1.12
C ILE A 49 -6.91 -8.33 -0.14
N ARG A 50 -6.96 -7.03 -0.43
CA ARG A 50 -6.28 -6.39 -1.54
C ARG A 50 -5.22 -5.47 -0.98
N TYR A 51 -3.99 -5.71 -1.39
CA TYR A 51 -2.87 -4.85 -1.09
C TYR A 51 -2.18 -4.55 -2.40
N ARG A 52 -2.17 -3.27 -2.77
CA ARG A 52 -1.30 -2.80 -3.83
C ARG A 52 -0.03 -2.31 -3.13
N PHE A 53 1.08 -2.93 -3.50
CA PHE A 53 2.34 -2.79 -2.81
C PHE A 53 3.41 -2.44 -3.83
N LEU A 54 4.31 -1.56 -3.42
CA LEU A 54 5.56 -1.27 -4.10
C LEU A 54 6.67 -1.52 -3.08
N GLU A 55 7.65 -2.35 -3.44
CA GLU A 55 8.78 -2.62 -2.56
C GLU A 55 9.66 -1.37 -2.44
N SER A 56 9.89 -0.92 -1.21
CA SER A 56 10.68 0.28 -0.92
C SER A 56 11.36 0.18 0.45
N PRO A 57 12.31 1.08 0.79
CA PRO A 57 12.95 1.10 2.11
C PRO A 57 11.98 1.34 3.30
N THR A 58 10.73 1.72 3.02
CA THR A 58 9.71 2.06 4.01
C THR A 58 8.53 1.08 4.02
N SER A 59 8.45 0.13 3.08
CA SER A 59 7.35 -0.82 2.93
C SER A 59 7.79 -2.28 3.20
N PRO A 60 6.86 -3.24 3.29
CA PRO A 60 7.18 -4.66 3.40
C PRO A 60 7.78 -5.18 2.09
N GLU A 61 8.56 -6.26 2.17
CA GLU A 61 9.08 -6.89 0.97
C GLU A 61 8.05 -7.85 0.34
N ALA A 62 8.20 -8.15 -0.95
CA ALA A 62 7.32 -9.10 -1.65
C ALA A 62 7.19 -10.45 -0.90
N ARG A 63 8.30 -10.94 -0.33
CA ARG A 63 8.33 -12.17 0.47
C ARG A 63 7.48 -12.11 1.74
N ASP A 64 7.34 -10.94 2.35
CA ASP A 64 6.54 -10.77 3.56
C ASP A 64 5.05 -10.87 3.21
N ALA A 65 4.66 -10.33 2.05
CA ALA A 65 3.31 -10.49 1.50
C ALA A 65 3.03 -11.95 1.08
N TRP A 66 3.96 -12.62 0.38
CA TRP A 66 3.76 -14.01 -0.04
C TRP A 66 3.56 -14.98 1.14
N ARG A 67 4.28 -14.78 2.25
CA ARG A 67 4.10 -15.56 3.49
C ARG A 67 2.70 -15.43 4.10
N LEU A 68 1.95 -14.39 3.73
CA LEU A 68 0.59 -14.14 4.17
C LEU A 68 -0.45 -14.53 3.10
N GLY A 69 -0.03 -15.21 2.03
CA GLY A 69 -0.91 -15.71 0.97
C GLY A 69 -1.23 -14.70 -0.13
N PHE A 70 -0.57 -13.54 -0.16
CA PHE A 70 -0.69 -12.63 -1.29
C PHE A 70 -0.01 -13.21 -2.53
N PHE A 71 -0.60 -12.99 -3.70
CA PHE A 71 -0.03 -13.35 -4.99
C PHE A 71 -0.19 -12.20 -5.98
N PRO A 72 0.76 -12.02 -6.92
CA PRO A 72 0.68 -10.94 -7.90
C PRO A 72 -0.51 -11.16 -8.85
N ARG A 73 -1.25 -10.08 -9.13
CA ARG A 73 -2.33 -10.08 -10.11
C ARG A 73 -2.00 -9.10 -11.22
N LYS A 74 -1.92 -9.56 -12.47
CA LYS A 74 -1.75 -8.68 -13.64
C LYS A 74 -2.98 -7.77 -13.77
N ARG A 75 -2.81 -6.47 -13.54
CA ARG A 75 -3.78 -5.42 -13.88
C ARG A 75 -3.07 -4.34 -14.70
N ARG A 76 -3.68 -3.94 -15.83
CA ARG A 76 -3.28 -2.75 -16.58
C ARG A 76 -3.87 -1.53 -15.88
N HIS A 77 -3.03 -0.55 -15.55
CA HIS A 77 -3.44 0.69 -14.93
C HIS A 77 -3.13 1.85 -15.88
N HIS A 78 -4.12 2.67 -16.21
CA HIS A 78 -3.95 3.90 -16.97
C HIS A 78 -4.02 5.07 -15.99
N LEU A 79 -2.99 5.93 -15.99
CA LEU A 79 -2.99 7.20 -15.27
C LEU A 79 -3.67 8.26 -16.14
N LEU A 80 -4.64 8.99 -15.58
CA LEU A 80 -5.31 10.09 -16.25
C LEU A 80 -5.40 11.29 -15.31
N VAL A 81 -4.25 11.91 -15.01
CA VAL A 81 -4.18 13.21 -14.32
C VAL A 81 -3.13 14.09 -15.00
N LYS A 82 -3.49 15.36 -15.22
CA LYS A 82 -2.60 16.43 -15.65
C LYS A 82 -2.26 17.28 -14.42
N PHE A 83 -1.02 17.20 -13.93
CA PHE A 83 -0.54 18.17 -12.95
C PHE A 83 -0.38 19.53 -13.64
N ALA A 84 -0.79 20.61 -12.98
CA ALA A 84 -0.55 21.96 -13.47
C ALA A 84 0.95 22.34 -13.40
N ASP A 85 1.71 21.70 -12.50
CA ASP A 85 3.13 21.92 -12.27
C ASP A 85 3.96 20.65 -12.63
N PRO A 86 4.85 20.73 -13.64
CA PRO A 86 5.75 19.64 -14.03
C PRO A 86 6.73 19.21 -12.93
N ALA A 87 7.15 20.09 -12.02
CA ALA A 87 8.09 19.75 -10.96
C ALA A 87 7.46 18.79 -9.93
N LEU A 88 6.16 18.95 -9.66
CA LEU A 88 5.40 18.04 -8.80
C LEU A 88 5.22 16.66 -9.45
N GLN A 89 5.11 16.61 -10.78
CA GLN A 89 5.04 15.34 -11.51
C GLN A 89 6.35 14.55 -11.41
N GLU A 90 7.50 15.22 -11.41
CA GLU A 90 8.81 14.58 -11.20
C GLU A 90 9.00 14.08 -9.76
N LEU A 91 8.56 14.85 -8.76
CA LEU A 91 8.59 14.41 -7.36
C LEU A 91 7.71 13.17 -7.12
N ALA A 92 6.52 13.13 -7.73
CA ALA A 92 5.60 12.00 -7.65
C ALA A 92 6.13 10.71 -8.32
N ARG A 93 7.17 10.81 -9.17
CA ARG A 93 7.85 9.65 -9.78
C ARG A 93 8.90 9.03 -8.87
N ASN A 94 9.28 9.68 -7.77
CA ASN A 94 10.35 9.20 -6.90
C ASN A 94 9.81 8.25 -5.80
N PRO A 95 10.08 6.93 -5.88
CA PRO A 95 9.55 5.96 -4.92
C PRO A 95 10.14 6.06 -3.50
N ALA A 96 11.16 6.90 -3.31
CA ALA A 96 11.77 7.17 -2.00
C ALA A 96 11.21 8.45 -1.34
N HIS A 97 10.34 9.19 -2.01
CA HIS A 97 9.87 10.49 -1.52
C HIS A 97 8.72 10.33 -0.51
N TRP A 98 9.04 10.45 0.78
CA TRP A 98 8.14 10.21 1.91
C TRP A 98 6.87 11.09 1.98
N ALA A 99 6.90 12.31 1.45
CA ALA A 99 5.74 13.22 1.38
C ALA A 99 4.82 12.92 0.18
N TYR A 100 5.29 12.11 -0.77
CA TYR A 100 4.56 11.57 -1.91
C TYR A 100 4.54 10.03 -1.82
N ASN A 101 4.61 9.49 -0.60
CA ASN A 101 4.33 8.09 -0.39
C ASN A 101 2.86 7.94 -0.75
N THR A 102 2.62 7.29 -1.88
CA THR A 102 1.31 6.81 -2.26
C THR A 102 0.86 5.85 -1.19
N GLY A 103 0.29 6.37 -0.11
CA GLY A 103 -0.77 5.65 0.53
C GLY A 103 -1.88 5.53 -0.48
N ASP A 104 -2.04 4.35 -1.06
CA ASP A 104 -3.22 3.82 -1.77
C ASP A 104 -4.59 4.05 -1.10
N GLY A 105 -4.80 5.11 -0.33
CA GLY A 105 -6.13 5.55 0.09
C GLY A 105 -6.31 6.99 0.50
N GLU A 106 -5.27 7.82 0.54
CA GLU A 106 -5.44 9.27 0.67
C GLU A 106 -5.15 9.92 -0.68
N MET A 107 -6.16 9.87 -1.58
CA MET A 107 -6.23 10.63 -2.84
C MET A 107 -4.90 10.75 -3.61
N GLY A 108 -4.30 9.63 -4.01
CA GLY A 108 -3.05 9.64 -4.79
C GLY A 108 -3.03 8.55 -5.86
N TYR A 109 -3.06 8.99 -7.11
CA TYR A 109 -3.07 8.17 -8.33
C TYR A 109 -1.63 7.81 -8.77
N TRP A 110 -1.50 6.66 -9.42
CA TRP A 110 -0.28 5.86 -9.52
C TRP A 110 0.57 6.18 -10.75
N VAL A 111 1.83 6.55 -10.54
CA VAL A 111 2.86 6.61 -11.58
C VAL A 111 3.59 5.25 -11.70
N ARG A 112 4.32 5.08 -12.81
CA ARG A 112 4.85 3.87 -13.44
C ARG A 112 5.66 2.92 -12.56
#